data_AF-A0A024WRG2-F1
#
_entry.id   AF-A0A024WRG2-F1
#
_cell.length_a   1.000
_cell.length_b   1.000
_cell.length_c   1.000
_cell.angle_alpha   90.00
_cell.angle_beta   90.00
_cell.angle_gamma   90.00
#
_symmetry.space_group_name_H-M   'P 1'
#
loop_
_entity.id
_entity.type
_entity.pdbx_description
1 polymer ?
#
loop_
_entity_poly.entity_id
_entity_poly.type
_entity_poly.pdbx_seq_one_letter_code
_entity_poly.pdbx_strand_id
1 'polypeptide(L)' 'MKEVAKHNKKDDAWVIYENKVYEVTHYLKHHPGGKRILLGKSGKDITKYVKKMHPWVNIEEILKHSFIGKN' A
#
# COMPACT_ATOMS: atom_id res chain seq x y z
N MET A 1 -7.61 -3.20 11.21
CA MET A 1 -6.19 -3.65 11.27
C MET A 1 -6.02 -5.17 11.20
N LYS A 2 -6.78 -5.98 11.96
CA LYS A 2 -6.61 -7.46 11.98
C LYS A 2 -6.76 -8.11 10.59
N GLU A 3 -7.62 -7.57 9.73
CA GLU A 3 -7.80 -8.11 8.38
C GLU A 3 -6.62 -7.75 7.46
N VAL A 4 -6.30 -6.46 7.34
CA VAL A 4 -5.17 -5.97 6.52
C VAL A 4 -3.88 -6.75 6.79
N ALA A 5 -3.57 -7.06 8.05
CA ALA A 5 -2.36 -7.79 8.43
C ALA A 5 -2.21 -9.19 7.79
N LYS A 6 -3.32 -9.82 7.36
CA LYS A 6 -3.33 -11.12 6.66
C LYS A 6 -2.84 -10.99 5.21
N HIS A 7 -3.10 -9.85 4.57
CA HIS A 7 -2.77 -9.57 3.18
C HIS A 7 -1.34 -9.04 3.04
N ASN A 8 -0.36 -9.93 3.24
CA ASN A 8 1.06 -9.60 3.29
C ASN A 8 1.94 -10.45 2.34
N LYS A 9 1.33 -11.07 1.32
CA LYS A 9 1.98 -11.97 0.37
C LYS A 9 2.10 -11.32 -1.00
N LYS A 10 2.92 -11.92 -1.88
CA LYS A 10 3.23 -11.36 -3.21
C LYS A 10 2.05 -11.34 -4.18
N ASP A 11 1.05 -12.15 -3.89
CA ASP A 11 -0.18 -12.45 -4.62
C ASP A 11 -1.43 -12.02 -3.83
N ASP A 12 -1.24 -11.48 -2.63
CA ASP A 12 -2.29 -10.95 -1.76
C ASP A 12 -1.68 -9.90 -0.81
N ALA A 13 -1.65 -8.64 -1.25
CA ALA A 13 -0.88 -7.58 -0.63
C ALA A 13 -1.73 -6.34 -0.42
N TRP A 14 -2.05 -5.98 0.83
CA TRP A 14 -2.79 -4.74 1.13
C TRP A 14 -1.93 -3.77 1.95
N VAL A 15 -2.28 -2.49 1.94
CA VAL A 15 -1.67 -1.46 2.79
C VAL A 15 -2.73 -0.48 3.31
N ILE A 16 -2.43 0.19 4.42
CA ILE A 16 -3.20 1.34 4.90
C ILE A 16 -2.41 2.62 4.56
N TYR A 17 -3.08 3.61 3.99
CA TYR A 17 -2.57 4.96 3.81
C TYR A 17 -3.67 5.96 4.20
N GLU A 18 -3.40 6.81 5.19
CA GLU A 18 -4.35 7.81 5.71
C GLU A 18 -5.75 7.24 6.00
N ASN A 19 -5.80 6.16 6.79
CA ASN A 19 -7.02 5.41 7.16
C ASN A 19 -7.80 4.79 5.99
N LYS A 20 -7.23 4.74 4.78
CA LYS A 20 -7.79 4.06 3.61
C LYS A 20 -7.01 2.78 3.34
N VAL A 21 -7.73 1.71 3.00
CA VAL A 21 -7.18 0.39 2.66
C VAL A 21 -7.10 0.26 1.14
N TYR A 22 -5.93 -0.17 0.66
CA TYR A 22 -5.68 -0.39 -0.76
C TYR A 22 -5.12 -1.80 -1.00
N GLU A 23 -5.65 -2.47 -2.01
CA GLU A 23 -5.11 -3.68 -2.62
C GLU A 23 -3.93 -3.27 -3.52
N VAL A 24 -2.70 -3.74 -3.27
CA VAL A 24 -1.52 -3.30 -4.01
C VAL A 24 -0.80 -4.41 -4.76
N THR A 25 -1.37 -5.62 -4.84
CA THR A 25 -0.75 -6.80 -5.47
C THR A 25 -0.28 -6.51 -6.89
N HIS A 26 -1.15 -5.93 -7.73
CA HIS A 26 -0.78 -5.58 -9.10
C HIS A 26 0.20 -4.40 -9.18
N TYR A 27 0.15 -3.48 -8.22
CA TYR A 27 1.03 -2.32 -8.17
C TYR A 27 2.46 -2.68 -7.72
N LEU A 28 2.65 -3.80 -7.01
CA LEU A 28 3.96 -4.26 -6.54
C LEU A 28 5.04 -4.24 -7.65
N LYS A 29 4.70 -4.68 -8.87
CA LYS A 29 5.67 -4.72 -10.00
C LYS A 29 5.92 -3.35 -10.65
N HIS A 30 5.04 -2.38 -10.41
CA HIS A 30 5.12 -1.03 -10.98
C HIS A 30 5.65 0.00 -10.00
N HIS A 31 5.79 -0.35 -8.71
CA HIS A 31 6.33 0.53 -7.70
C HIS A 31 7.77 0.97 -8.07
N PRO A 32 8.02 2.27 -8.31
CA PRO A 32 9.34 2.76 -8.76
C PRO A 32 10.48 2.48 -7.77
N GLY A 33 10.20 2.50 -6.46
CA GLY A 33 11.16 2.13 -5.42
C GLY A 33 11.45 0.62 -5.37
N GLY A 34 10.85 -0.19 -6.25
CA GLY A 34 11.05 -1.62 -6.36
C GLY A 34 10.04 -2.46 -5.57
N LYS A 35 9.70 -3.61 -6.14
CA LYS A 35 8.70 -4.57 -5.62
C LYS A 35 8.96 -5.00 -4.19
N ARG A 36 10.21 -5.34 -3.85
CA ARG A 36 10.58 -5.88 -2.53
C ARG A 36 10.33 -4.88 -1.40
N ILE A 37 10.48 -3.58 -1.66
CA ILE A 37 10.29 -2.53 -0.66
C ILE A 37 8.81 -2.45 -0.28
N LEU A 38 7.91 -2.35 -1.27
CA LEU A 38 6.48 -2.26 -0.99
C LEU A 38 5.93 -3.57 -0.39
N LEU A 39 6.36 -4.72 -0.91
CA LEU A 39 5.96 -6.02 -0.36
C LEU A 39 6.37 -6.19 1.11
N GLY A 40 7.54 -5.70 1.52
CA GLY A 40 7.97 -5.73 2.93
C GLY A 40 7.13 -4.85 3.87
N LYS A 41 6.28 -3.97 3.29
CA LYS A 41 5.35 -3.10 3.99
C LYS A 41 3.89 -3.53 3.85
N SER A 42 3.58 -4.55 3.05
CA SER A 42 2.24 -5.11 2.96
C SER A 42 1.76 -5.63 4.32
N GLY A 43 0.44 -5.53 4.54
CA GLY A 43 -0.22 -5.80 5.80
C GLY A 43 -0.06 -4.72 6.87
N LYS A 44 0.39 -3.51 6.52
CA LYS A 44 0.72 -2.44 7.48
C LYS A 44 0.22 -1.07 7.03
N ASP A 45 0.20 -0.13 7.98
CA ASP A 45 0.09 1.29 7.69
C ASP A 45 1.42 1.85 7.17
N ILE A 46 1.37 2.41 5.97
CA ILE A 46 2.53 2.97 5.27
C ILE A 46 2.57 4.50 5.29
N THR A 47 1.61 5.16 5.94
CA THR A 47 1.44 6.63 5.95
C THR A 47 2.73 7.35 6.32
N LYS A 48 3.36 6.97 7.43
CA LYS A 48 4.63 7.59 7.88
C LYS A 48 5.76 7.39 6.85
N TYR A 49 5.80 6.25 6.18
CA TYR A 49 6.83 5.96 5.18
C TYR A 49 6.61 6.75 3.91
N VAL A 50 5.37 6.81 3.42
CA VAL A 50 5.00 7.63 2.26
C VAL A 50 5.30 9.09 2.53
N LYS A 51 4.85 9.65 3.66
CA LYS A 51 5.10 11.07 4.00
C LYS A 51 6.59 11.42 4.07
N LYS A 52 7.45 10.46 4.44
CA LYS A 52 8.90 10.66 4.49
C LYS A 52 9.57 10.51 3.11
N MET A 53 9.22 9.48 2.35
CA MET A 53 9.94 9.09 1.13
C MET A 53 9.34 9.64 -0.16
N HIS A 54 8.03 9.92 -0.15
CA HIS A 54 7.24 10.32 -1.30
C HIS A 54 6.31 11.51 -0.95
N PRO A 55 6.81 12.59 -0.32
CA PRO A 55 5.96 13.67 0.21
C PRO A 55 5.10 14.39 -0.83
N TRP A 56 5.48 14.32 -2.11
CA TRP A 56 4.80 15.02 -3.22
C TRP A 56 3.99 14.09 -4.11
N VAL A 57 3.97 12.79 -3.83
CA VAL A 57 3.29 11.80 -4.68
C VAL A 57 1.84 11.70 -4.26
N ASN A 58 0.93 11.83 -5.23
CA ASN A 58 -0.50 11.60 -5.00
C ASN A 58 -0.80 10.09 -4.98
N ILE A 59 -0.64 9.47 -3.80
CA ILE A 59 -0.90 8.04 -3.60
C ILE A 59 -2.36 7.68 -3.87
N GLU A 60 -3.30 8.57 -3.54
CA GLU A 60 -4.73 8.31 -3.73
C GLU A 60 -5.07 8.20 -5.22
N GLU A 61 -4.49 9.05 -6.06
CA GLU A 61 -4.67 8.97 -7.52
C GLU A 61 -4.03 7.70 -8.10
N ILE A 62 -2.82 7.36 -7.66
CA ILE A 62 -2.10 6.16 -8.15
C ILE A 62 -2.87 4.87 -7.78
N LEU A 63 -3.47 4.82 -6.59
CA LEU A 63 -4.14 3.62 -6.06
C LEU A 63 -5.67 3.70 -6.13
N LYS A 64 -6.24 4.66 -6.87
CA LYS A 64 -7.69 4.92 -6.88
C LYS A 64 -8.53 3.70 -7.25
N HIS A 65 -8.05 2.88 -8.17
CA HIS A 65 -8.75 1.67 -8.63
C HIS A 65 -8.56 0.47 -7.71
N SER A 66 -7.69 0.60 -6.71
CA SER A 66 -7.35 -0.45 -5.76
C SER A 66 -7.90 -0.16 -4.36
N PHE A 67 -8.70 0.90 -4.21
CA PHE A 67 -9.34 1.26 -2.95
C PHE A 67 -10.38 0.21 -2.54
N ILE A 68 -10.24 -0.31 -1.32
CA ILE A 68 -11.18 -1.29 -0.74
C ILE A 68 -12.19 -0.59 0.18
N GLY A 69 -11.72 0.35 1.00
CA GLY A 69 -12.55 0.97 2.03
C GLY A 69 -11.75 1.74 3.07
N LYS A 70 -12.46 2.27 4.08
CA LYS A 70 -11.83 2.92 5.25
C LYS A 70 -11.56 1.87 6.33
N ASN A 71 -10.42 2.00 7.03
CA ASN A 71 -10.04 1.15 8.17
C ASN A 71 -10.27 1.84 9.50
#